data_AF-A0A7V4A923-F1
#
_entry.id   AF-A0A7V4A923-F1
#
_cell.length_a   1.000
_cell.length_b   1.000
_cell.length_c   1.000
_cell.angle_alpha   90.00
_cell.angle_beta   90.00
_cell.angle_gamma   90.00
#
_symmetry.space_group_name_H-M   'P 1'
#
loop_
_entity.id
_entity.type
_entity.pdbx_description
1 polymer ?
#
loop_
_entity_poly.entity_id
_entity_poly.type
_entity_poly.pdbx_seq_one_letter_code
_entity_poly.pdbx_strand_id
1 'polypeptide(L)'
;MEERRKSIVITGRPSSGKSTLISKLVRRLEMLGFEPSGVITPEMRKDRSREGFLVKGIRTKKERVFAIKEREILQTNERYCKHGKYIVFPERFEEVLREEIQQKADVFILDEVGPMELACSKNLDVKWLKDILNLQSQIVITVKKELAEKLKNILSENFDVIFRDIDKDGFDLSYITALEKLTGTEAFLIDLDGVIIDSSEFHKLSWFEVMKKRGVKFTEEDFKETFGMTNELIIKKFIPNATEDEIKKISDEKEEIYRNLARGKIKPIEGANELLEFFWSKGFKMALVSSTPKENIDFISDELGIGKFFDVVISGSDISKGKPDPECYIKAIEKLKVKPSKCYVIEDSQHGIEAGKRAGTKCIGVLTTHKDLYDTDIKVENFQELKSILEEVLE
;
A
#
# COMPACT_ATOMS: atom_id res chain seq x y z
N MET A 1 6.51 -29.24 -0.79
CA MET A 1 7.11 -28.71 0.45
C MET A 1 6.13 -27.68 0.98
N GLU A 2 5.64 -27.82 2.20
CA GLU A 2 4.86 -26.74 2.82
C GLU A 2 5.75 -25.52 2.97
N GLU A 3 5.27 -24.36 2.52
CA GLU A 3 5.97 -23.09 2.64
C GLU A 3 6.14 -22.76 4.14
N ARG A 4 7.37 -22.48 4.58
CA ARG A 4 7.63 -22.11 5.98
C ARG A 4 6.90 -20.79 6.28
N ARG A 5 6.21 -20.73 7.43
CA ARG A 5 5.55 -19.50 7.91
C ARG A 5 6.57 -18.37 8.00
N LYS A 6 6.16 -17.14 7.71
CA LYS A 6 7.05 -15.98 7.74
C LYS A 6 7.08 -15.34 9.13
N SER A 7 8.25 -14.83 9.50
CA SER A 7 8.43 -13.96 10.65
C SER A 7 9.17 -12.70 10.24
N ILE A 8 8.56 -11.54 10.43
CA ILE A 8 9.18 -10.24 10.16
C ILE A 8 9.70 -9.67 11.47
N VAL A 9 11.02 -9.48 11.55
CA VAL A 9 11.71 -8.91 12.70
C VAL A 9 12.16 -7.50 12.35
N ILE A 10 11.63 -6.52 13.09
CA ILE A 10 11.88 -5.11 12.86
C ILE A 10 12.66 -4.53 14.03
N THR A 11 13.81 -3.90 13.77
CA THR A 11 14.62 -3.26 14.80
C THR A 11 14.89 -1.79 14.50
N GLY A 12 15.48 -1.09 15.47
CA GLY A 12 15.84 0.32 15.37
C GLY A 12 16.01 0.96 16.74
N ARG A 13 16.60 2.16 16.79
CA ARG A 13 16.81 2.92 18.03
C ARG A 13 15.49 3.27 18.74
N PRO A 14 15.52 3.57 20.05
CA PRO A 14 14.33 4.12 20.72
C PRO A 14 13.77 5.31 19.95
N SER A 15 12.44 5.41 19.85
CA SER A 15 11.74 6.47 19.10
C SER A 15 11.95 6.47 17.57
N SER A 16 12.51 5.40 16.98
CA SER A 16 12.64 5.24 15.52
C SER A 16 11.32 5.03 14.75
N GLY A 17 10.16 5.11 15.42
CA GLY A 17 8.85 4.92 14.79
C GLY A 17 8.32 3.48 14.74
N LYS A 18 8.97 2.51 15.39
CA LYS A 18 8.52 1.09 15.44
C LYS A 18 7.05 0.91 15.84
N SER A 19 6.63 1.47 16.97
CA SER A 19 5.23 1.36 17.41
C SER A 19 4.26 2.05 16.46
N THR A 20 4.68 3.15 15.81
CA THR A 20 3.89 3.79 14.75
C THR A 20 3.73 2.87 13.53
N LEU A 21 4.81 2.19 13.13
CA LEU A 21 4.79 1.20 12.05
C LEU A 21 3.82 0.08 12.38
N ILE A 22 3.90 -0.49 13.58
CA ILE A 22 3.00 -1.56 14.04
C ILE A 22 1.55 -1.10 14.06
N SER A 23 1.27 0.10 14.58
CA SER A 23 -0.09 0.65 14.59
C SER A 23 -0.66 0.83 13.19
N LYS A 24 0.13 1.35 12.23
CA LYS A 24 -0.28 1.45 10.83
C LYS A 24 -0.51 0.07 10.22
N LEU A 25 0.36 -0.89 10.51
CA LEU A 25 0.30 -2.25 9.98
C LEU A 25 -0.95 -2.98 10.45
N VAL A 26 -1.26 -2.93 11.76
CA VAL A 26 -2.49 -3.51 12.33
C VAL A 26 -3.72 -2.97 11.62
N ARG A 27 -3.85 -1.63 11.57
CA ARG A 27 -5.00 -0.97 10.92
C ARG A 27 -5.13 -1.39 9.45
N ARG A 28 -4.00 -1.46 8.74
CA ARG A 28 -4.00 -1.84 7.32
C ARG A 28 -4.40 -3.30 7.16
N LEU A 29 -3.85 -4.23 7.94
CA LEU A 29 -4.24 -5.64 7.92
C LEU A 29 -5.74 -5.84 8.16
N GLU A 30 -6.31 -5.17 9.16
CA GLU A 30 -7.76 -5.19 9.44
C GLU A 30 -8.58 -4.68 8.25
N MET A 31 -8.19 -3.54 7.65
CA MET A 31 -8.84 -3.01 6.45
C MET A 31 -8.75 -3.97 5.25
N LEU A 32 -7.67 -4.74 5.17
CA LEU A 32 -7.42 -5.73 4.13
C LEU A 32 -8.12 -7.09 4.40
N GLY A 33 -8.90 -7.18 5.48
CA GLY A 33 -9.66 -8.37 5.86
C GLY A 33 -8.82 -9.48 6.50
N PHE A 34 -7.59 -9.18 6.93
CA PHE A 34 -6.78 -10.07 7.75
C PHE A 34 -7.20 -9.93 9.21
N GLU A 35 -6.97 -10.99 9.98
CA GLU A 35 -7.24 -11.02 11.41
C GLU A 35 -5.95 -10.96 12.22
N PRO A 36 -5.45 -9.75 12.57
CA PRO A 36 -4.29 -9.63 13.46
C PRO A 36 -4.66 -9.94 14.92
N SER A 37 -3.74 -10.59 15.62
CA SER A 37 -3.78 -10.83 17.07
C SER A 37 -2.41 -10.50 17.67
N GLY A 38 -2.31 -10.40 18.99
CA GLY A 38 -1.07 -10.18 19.71
C GLY A 38 -1.12 -8.94 20.58
N VAL A 39 0.03 -8.35 20.93
CA VAL A 39 0.08 -7.27 21.91
C VAL A 39 0.85 -6.05 21.43
N ILE A 40 0.36 -4.89 21.82
CA ILE A 40 1.07 -3.61 21.71
C ILE A 40 1.34 -3.02 23.09
N THR A 41 2.38 -2.19 23.21
CA THR A 41 2.86 -1.65 24.49
C THR A 41 2.79 -0.11 24.53
N PRO A 42 1.57 0.49 24.50
CA PRO A 42 1.44 1.93 24.37
C PRO A 42 1.93 2.67 25.63
N GLU A 43 2.51 3.84 25.43
CA GLU A 43 2.99 4.70 26.52
C GLU A 43 1.82 5.32 27.29
N MET A 44 1.88 5.25 28.63
CA MET A 44 1.03 6.05 29.51
C MET A 44 1.67 7.43 29.72
N ARG A 45 0.96 8.50 29.38
CA ARG A 45 1.45 9.88 29.54
C ARG A 45 0.55 10.72 30.42
N LYS A 46 1.16 11.54 31.27
CA LYS A 46 0.52 12.61 32.07
C LYS A 46 1.33 13.88 31.90
N ASP A 47 0.68 15.00 31.54
CA ASP A 47 1.34 16.30 31.33
C ASP A 47 2.57 16.23 30.40
N ARG A 48 2.45 15.48 29.29
CA ARG A 48 3.52 15.16 28.31
C ARG A 48 4.70 14.33 28.85
N SER A 49 4.72 14.01 30.14
CA SER A 49 5.67 13.08 30.74
C SER A 49 5.16 11.64 30.62
N ARG A 50 6.05 10.72 30.21
CA ARG A 50 5.75 9.28 30.21
C ARG A 50 5.79 8.73 31.62
N GLU A 51 4.64 8.31 32.15
CA GLU A 51 4.48 7.74 33.49
C GLU A 51 4.63 6.23 33.51
N GLY A 52 4.41 5.56 32.38
CA GLY A 52 4.45 4.11 32.32
C GLY A 52 4.16 3.56 30.93
N PHE A 53 3.83 2.29 30.90
CA PHE A 53 3.43 1.54 29.72
C PHE A 53 2.25 0.65 30.07
N LEU A 54 1.30 0.56 29.15
CA LEU A 54 0.29 -0.51 29.18
C LEU A 54 0.80 -1.68 28.34
N VAL A 55 0.21 -2.84 28.55
CA VAL A 55 0.14 -3.91 27.57
C VAL A 55 -1.32 -4.01 27.13
N LYS A 56 -1.54 -4.03 25.82
CA LYS A 56 -2.88 -4.08 25.22
C LYS A 56 -2.94 -5.19 24.19
N GLY A 57 -3.94 -6.06 24.33
CA GLY A 57 -4.28 -7.06 23.33
C GLY A 57 -4.89 -6.43 22.08
N ILE A 58 -4.43 -6.83 20.90
CA ILE A 58 -4.92 -6.34 19.61
C ILE A 58 -6.34 -6.87 19.38
N ARG A 59 -6.59 -8.16 19.60
CA ARG A 59 -7.88 -8.78 19.29
C ARG A 59 -8.85 -8.74 20.48
N THR A 60 -8.38 -9.11 21.66
CA THR A 60 -9.18 -9.12 22.90
C THR A 60 -9.49 -7.72 23.43
N LYS A 61 -8.71 -6.72 23.02
CA LYS A 61 -8.73 -5.34 23.53
C LYS A 61 -8.48 -5.25 25.05
N LYS A 62 -8.01 -6.34 25.68
CA LYS A 62 -7.69 -6.37 27.11
C LYS A 62 -6.49 -5.49 27.39
N GLU A 63 -6.56 -4.71 28.47
CA GLU A 63 -5.52 -3.79 28.88
C GLU A 63 -5.07 -4.07 30.33
N ARG A 64 -3.77 -3.94 30.56
CA ARG A 64 -3.15 -3.98 31.89
C ARG A 64 -2.02 -2.96 31.98
N VAL A 65 -1.80 -2.44 33.18
CA VAL A 65 -0.61 -1.63 33.48
C VAL A 65 0.60 -2.53 33.52
N PHE A 66 1.49 -2.37 32.54
CA PHE A 66 2.66 -3.21 32.36
C PHE A 66 3.88 -2.67 33.10
N ALA A 67 4.09 -1.36 33.09
CA ALA A 67 5.17 -0.73 33.85
C ALA A 67 4.82 0.69 34.29
N ILE A 68 5.28 1.11 35.46
CA ILE A 68 5.07 2.46 36.02
C ILE A 68 6.35 3.01 36.62
N LYS A 69 6.45 4.34 36.78
CA LYS A 69 7.58 4.94 37.50
C LYS A 69 7.58 4.54 38.98
N GLU A 70 8.78 4.31 39.50
CA GLU A 70 9.03 3.94 40.90
C GLU A 70 8.44 4.88 41.96
N ARG A 71 8.16 6.15 41.61
CA ARG A 71 7.58 7.13 42.54
C ARG A 71 6.12 6.86 42.90
N GLU A 72 5.45 5.96 42.18
CA GLU A 72 4.15 5.41 42.53
C GLU A 72 4.39 4.13 43.35
N ILE A 73 4.61 4.28 44.65
CA ILE A 73 4.81 3.15 45.57
C ILE A 73 3.52 2.33 45.60
N LEU A 74 3.48 1.26 44.81
CA LEU A 74 2.42 0.26 44.88
C LEU A 74 2.71 -0.69 46.05
N GLN A 75 1.88 -0.65 47.08
CA GLN A 75 1.67 -1.82 47.93
C GLN A 75 0.96 -2.87 47.08
N THR A 76 1.73 -3.75 46.44
CA THR A 76 1.21 -4.86 45.63
C THR A 76 1.88 -6.16 46.04
N ASN A 77 1.08 -7.23 46.09
CA ASN A 77 1.57 -8.60 46.33
C ASN A 77 1.99 -9.28 45.01
N GLU A 78 1.83 -8.60 43.87
CA GLU A 78 2.23 -9.13 42.58
C GLU A 78 3.75 -9.12 42.41
N ARG A 79 4.27 -10.10 41.66
CA ARG A 79 5.69 -10.17 41.33
C ARG A 79 6.07 -9.08 40.33
N TYR A 80 7.08 -8.29 40.67
CA TYR A 80 7.61 -7.23 39.82
C TYR A 80 9.13 -7.29 39.70
N CYS A 81 9.66 -6.60 38.69
CA CYS A 81 11.10 -6.36 38.53
C CYS A 81 11.37 -4.90 38.22
N LYS A 82 12.63 -4.47 38.35
CA LYS A 82 13.04 -3.08 38.09
C LYS A 82 13.83 -3.00 36.80
N HIS A 83 13.45 -2.07 35.92
CA HIS A 83 14.22 -1.73 34.72
C HIS A 83 14.34 -0.20 34.58
N GLY A 84 15.54 0.33 34.84
CA GLY A 84 15.77 1.77 34.90
C GLY A 84 14.92 2.43 35.98
N LYS A 85 14.08 3.40 35.59
CA LYS A 85 13.15 4.12 36.48
C LYS A 85 11.77 3.47 36.63
N TYR A 86 11.56 2.31 36.01
CA TYR A 86 10.27 1.65 35.95
C TYR A 86 10.24 0.39 36.83
N ILE A 87 9.11 0.22 37.53
CA ILE A 87 8.64 -1.03 38.10
C ILE A 87 7.83 -1.73 37.00
N VAL A 88 8.22 -2.94 36.64
CA VAL A 88 7.65 -3.73 35.55
C VAL A 88 6.91 -4.93 36.14
N PHE A 89 5.75 -5.26 35.57
CA PHE A 89 4.88 -6.38 35.97
C PHE A 89 4.82 -7.44 34.86
N PRO A 90 5.79 -8.37 34.78
CA PRO A 90 5.88 -9.31 33.67
C PRO A 90 4.68 -10.25 33.57
N GLU A 91 4.09 -10.64 34.70
CA GLU A 91 2.93 -11.54 34.74
C GLU A 91 1.69 -10.92 34.05
N ARG A 92 1.53 -9.59 34.15
CA ARG A 92 0.44 -8.88 33.46
C ARG A 92 0.63 -8.84 31.94
N PHE A 93 1.88 -8.78 31.48
CA PHE A 93 2.20 -8.90 30.07
C PHE A 93 1.89 -10.31 29.55
N GLU A 94 2.35 -11.34 30.27
CA GLU A 94 2.05 -12.73 29.91
C GLU A 94 0.55 -13.05 29.94
N GLU A 95 -0.20 -12.49 30.90
CA GLU A 95 -1.67 -12.65 30.99
C GLU A 95 -2.36 -12.20 29.70
N VAL A 96 -2.05 -10.98 29.23
CA VAL A 96 -2.64 -10.43 28.01
C VAL A 96 -2.15 -11.18 26.77
N LEU A 97 -0.84 -11.47 26.71
CA LEU A 97 -0.24 -12.19 25.57
C LEU A 97 -0.83 -13.59 25.38
N ARG A 98 -1.05 -14.35 26.46
CA ARG A 98 -1.60 -15.71 26.37
C ARG A 98 -3.02 -15.74 25.85
N GLU A 99 -3.85 -14.76 26.20
CA GLU A 99 -5.21 -14.67 25.66
C GLU A 99 -5.22 -14.38 24.15
N GLU A 100 -4.24 -13.61 23.67
CA GLU A 100 -4.06 -13.32 22.24
C GLU A 100 -3.53 -14.55 21.48
N ILE A 101 -2.62 -15.34 22.08
CA ILE A 101 -2.11 -16.60 21.51
C ILE A 101 -3.24 -17.62 21.28
N GLN A 102 -4.28 -17.59 22.11
CA GLN A 102 -5.44 -18.47 21.97
C GLN A 102 -6.39 -18.05 20.84
N GLN A 103 -6.24 -16.84 20.30
CA GLN A 103 -7.05 -16.39 19.18
C GLN A 103 -6.55 -17.02 17.89
N LYS A 104 -7.47 -17.45 17.02
CA LYS A 104 -7.13 -17.70 15.63
C LYS A 104 -6.67 -16.38 15.01
N ALA A 105 -5.57 -16.37 14.27
CA ALA A 105 -5.04 -15.16 13.65
C ALA A 105 -4.31 -15.50 12.35
N ASP A 106 -4.39 -14.62 11.37
CA ASP A 106 -3.55 -14.70 10.18
C ASP A 106 -2.13 -14.20 10.49
N VAL A 107 -2.06 -13.15 11.31
CA VAL A 107 -0.81 -12.48 11.71
C VAL A 107 -0.79 -12.26 13.21
N PHE A 108 0.28 -12.68 13.87
CA PHE A 108 0.54 -12.44 15.28
C PHE A 108 1.58 -11.32 15.45
N ILE A 109 1.27 -10.32 16.27
CA ILE A 109 2.05 -9.09 16.37
C ILE A 109 2.54 -8.89 17.80
N LEU A 110 3.82 -8.57 17.94
CA LEU A 110 4.45 -8.32 19.23
C LEU A 110 5.22 -6.99 19.18
N ASP A 111 4.66 -5.95 19.79
CA ASP A 111 5.31 -4.64 19.83
C ASP A 111 6.34 -4.54 20.95
N GLU A 112 7.58 -4.33 20.53
CA GLU A 112 8.78 -3.98 21.29
C GLU A 112 9.22 -5.05 22.29
N VAL A 113 9.82 -6.14 21.79
CA VAL A 113 10.55 -7.08 22.64
C VAL A 113 11.85 -6.44 23.13
N GLY A 114 11.88 -6.16 24.43
CA GLY A 114 13.05 -5.69 25.15
C GLY A 114 13.18 -6.33 26.52
N PRO A 115 14.07 -5.79 27.37
CA PRO A 115 14.24 -6.30 28.72
C PRO A 115 12.95 -6.33 29.56
N MET A 116 12.00 -5.42 29.36
CA MET A 116 10.78 -5.38 30.18
C MET A 116 9.89 -6.59 29.90
N GLU A 117 9.71 -6.93 28.62
CA GLU A 117 8.92 -8.06 28.11
C GLU A 117 9.60 -9.40 28.41
N LEU A 118 10.91 -9.36 28.62
CA LEU A 118 11.74 -10.48 29.08
C LEU A 118 11.91 -10.52 30.60
N ALA A 119 10.96 -9.95 31.36
CA ALA A 119 10.99 -9.95 32.83
C ALA A 119 12.28 -9.35 33.43
N CYS A 120 12.72 -8.23 32.88
CA CYS A 120 13.97 -7.52 33.19
C CYS A 120 15.26 -8.34 32.91
N SER A 121 15.15 -9.42 32.13
CA SER A 121 16.28 -10.23 31.67
C SER A 121 16.84 -9.72 30.32
N LYS A 122 18.05 -10.18 29.99
CA LYS A 122 18.63 -10.07 28.64
C LYS A 122 18.62 -11.40 27.87
N ASN A 123 18.10 -12.46 28.48
CA ASN A 123 18.02 -13.78 27.90
C ASN A 123 16.64 -13.98 27.25
N LEU A 124 16.62 -14.57 26.07
CA LEU A 124 15.40 -14.95 25.35
C LEU A 124 14.86 -16.30 25.84
N ASP A 125 14.97 -16.61 27.13
CA ASP A 125 14.45 -17.84 27.73
C ASP A 125 13.22 -17.51 28.59
N VAL A 126 12.10 -17.30 27.89
CA VAL A 126 10.80 -17.00 28.48
C VAL A 126 9.77 -17.93 27.89
N LYS A 127 8.79 -18.33 28.71
CA LYS A 127 7.81 -19.35 28.32
C LYS A 127 7.01 -18.94 27.09
N TRP A 128 6.56 -17.68 27.06
CA TRP A 128 5.76 -17.17 25.95
C TRP A 128 6.50 -17.19 24.61
N LEU A 129 7.84 -17.11 24.59
CA LEU A 129 8.61 -17.19 23.34
C LEU A 129 8.45 -18.58 22.71
N LYS A 130 8.47 -19.63 23.53
CA LYS A 130 8.21 -21.00 23.09
C LYS A 130 6.77 -21.17 22.60
N ASP A 131 5.82 -20.50 23.23
CA ASP A 131 4.41 -20.53 22.82
C ASP A 131 4.24 -19.89 21.43
N ILE A 132 4.85 -18.73 21.16
CA ILE A 132 4.73 -18.07 19.84
C ILE A 132 5.43 -18.84 18.72
N LEU A 133 6.51 -19.58 19.00
CA LEU A 133 7.19 -20.40 17.99
C LEU A 133 6.30 -21.51 17.40
N ASN A 134 5.24 -21.89 18.13
CA ASN A 134 4.30 -22.93 17.72
C ASN A 134 3.05 -22.39 17.00
N LEU A 135 2.90 -21.07 16.87
CA LEU A 135 1.73 -20.45 16.23
C LEU A 135 1.61 -20.81 14.76
N GLN A 136 0.40 -21.10 14.29
CA GLN A 136 0.13 -21.31 12.86
C GLN A 136 0.17 -20.01 12.04
N SER A 137 0.06 -18.87 12.70
CA SER A 137 0.08 -17.53 12.10
C SER A 137 1.47 -17.13 11.62
N GLN A 138 1.53 -16.16 10.69
CA GLN A 138 2.75 -15.39 10.44
C GLN A 138 3.03 -14.48 11.64
N ILE A 139 4.28 -14.06 11.86
CA ILE A 139 4.64 -13.23 13.02
C ILE A 139 5.28 -11.91 12.60
N VAL A 140 4.94 -10.82 13.29
CA VAL A 140 5.66 -9.55 13.24
C VAL A 140 6.14 -9.20 14.63
N ILE A 141 7.45 -8.98 14.79
CA ILE A 141 8.04 -8.59 16.07
C ILE A 141 8.89 -7.35 15.89
N THR A 142 8.59 -6.29 16.63
CA THR A 142 9.55 -5.20 16.82
C THR A 142 10.44 -5.54 18.02
N VAL A 143 11.76 -5.34 17.91
CA VAL A 143 12.73 -5.79 18.91
C VAL A 143 13.84 -4.76 19.13
N LYS A 144 14.34 -4.66 20.38
CA LYS A 144 15.52 -3.84 20.67
C LYS A 144 16.77 -4.37 19.95
N LYS A 145 17.58 -3.46 19.42
CA LYS A 145 18.73 -3.78 18.55
C LYS A 145 19.71 -4.79 19.14
N GLU A 146 19.94 -4.73 20.45
CA GLU A 146 20.84 -5.64 21.17
C GLU A 146 20.34 -7.10 21.25
N LEU A 147 19.03 -7.33 21.06
CA LEU A 147 18.40 -8.66 21.09
C LEU A 147 18.09 -9.19 19.68
N ALA A 148 18.17 -8.34 18.66
CA ALA A 148 17.62 -8.59 17.34
C ALA A 148 18.24 -9.83 16.66
N GLU A 149 19.58 -9.96 16.69
CA GLU A 149 20.27 -11.10 16.07
C GLU A 149 19.98 -12.43 16.80
N LYS A 150 19.90 -12.39 18.13
CA LYS A 150 19.57 -13.59 18.92
C LYS A 150 18.14 -14.05 18.63
N LEU A 151 17.20 -13.11 18.57
CA LEU A 151 15.80 -13.42 18.28
C LEU A 151 15.63 -13.95 16.85
N LYS A 152 16.33 -13.35 15.87
CA LYS A 152 16.38 -13.84 14.50
C LYS A 152 16.82 -15.31 14.42
N ASN A 153 17.89 -15.67 15.12
CA ASN A 153 18.38 -17.05 15.14
C ASN A 153 17.35 -18.03 15.70
N ILE A 154 16.69 -17.68 16.81
CA ILE A 154 15.64 -18.51 17.42
C ILE A 154 14.45 -18.69 16.46
N LEU A 155 13.99 -17.61 15.82
CA LEU A 155 12.84 -17.67 14.90
C LEU A 155 13.16 -18.47 13.63
N SER A 156 14.41 -18.46 13.17
CA SER A 156 14.84 -19.15 11.94
C SER A 156 14.71 -20.68 12.01
N GLU A 157 14.55 -21.23 13.21
CA GLU A 157 14.28 -22.66 13.42
C GLU A 157 12.88 -23.05 12.89
N ASN A 158 11.90 -22.15 12.99
CA ASN A 158 10.49 -22.44 12.70
C ASN A 158 9.87 -21.54 11.60
N PHE A 159 10.52 -20.43 11.27
CA PHE A 159 10.02 -19.42 10.35
C PHE A 159 11.04 -19.10 9.26
N ASP A 160 10.53 -18.64 8.11
CA ASP A 160 11.32 -17.85 7.17
C ASP A 160 11.40 -16.41 7.69
N VAL A 161 12.61 -15.98 8.10
CA VAL A 161 12.79 -14.74 8.85
C VAL A 161 13.23 -13.60 7.94
N ILE A 162 12.35 -12.61 7.80
CA ILE A 162 12.67 -11.33 7.15
C ILE A 162 13.11 -10.34 8.21
N PHE A 163 14.28 -9.74 8.03
CA PHE A 163 14.85 -8.78 8.98
C PHE A 163 14.90 -7.38 8.38
N ARG A 164 14.48 -6.38 9.16
CA ARG A 164 14.54 -4.95 8.80
C ARG A 164 15.04 -4.10 9.97
N ASP A 165 15.95 -3.17 9.70
CA ASP A 165 16.43 -2.16 10.65
C ASP A 165 15.92 -0.79 10.17
N ILE A 166 14.86 -0.27 10.79
CA ILE A 166 14.21 0.98 10.38
C ILE A 166 15.22 2.15 10.31
N ASP A 167 16.24 2.15 11.16
CA ASP A 167 17.25 3.21 11.15
C ASP A 167 18.11 3.21 9.87
N LYS A 168 18.22 2.05 9.19
CA LYS A 168 19.00 1.85 7.96
C LYS A 168 18.10 1.86 6.73
N ASP A 169 17.01 1.11 6.80
CA ASP A 169 16.13 0.83 5.66
C ASP A 169 15.09 1.94 5.46
N GLY A 170 14.82 2.74 6.51
CA GLY A 170 13.77 3.73 6.52
C GLY A 170 12.40 3.16 6.90
N PHE A 171 11.50 4.05 7.32
CA PHE A 171 10.17 3.70 7.80
C PHE A 171 9.30 3.06 6.71
N ASP A 172 9.23 3.71 5.55
CA ASP A 172 8.29 3.31 4.48
C ASP A 172 8.67 1.96 3.91
N LEU A 173 9.95 1.74 3.56
CA LEU A 173 10.41 0.45 3.03
C LEU A 173 10.22 -0.69 4.03
N SER A 174 10.49 -0.46 5.32
CA SER A 174 10.25 -1.46 6.38
C SER A 174 8.77 -1.80 6.49
N TYR A 175 7.89 -0.80 6.43
CA TYR A 175 6.44 -0.96 6.50
C TYR A 175 5.89 -1.71 5.28
N ILE A 176 6.29 -1.30 4.07
CA ILE A 176 5.88 -1.91 2.81
C ILE A 176 6.34 -3.37 2.76
N THR A 177 7.61 -3.64 3.08
CA THR A 177 8.14 -5.02 3.12
C THR A 177 7.31 -5.87 4.08
N ALA A 178 7.05 -5.36 5.29
CA ALA A 178 6.29 -6.10 6.28
C ALA A 178 4.88 -6.42 5.77
N LEU A 179 4.15 -5.41 5.31
CA LEU A 179 2.80 -5.58 4.78
C LEU A 179 2.80 -6.57 3.60
N GLU A 180 3.78 -6.46 2.71
CA GLU A 180 3.85 -7.28 1.51
C GLU A 180 4.21 -8.73 1.79
N LYS A 181 5.21 -8.99 2.63
CA LYS A 181 5.57 -10.36 2.99
C LYS A 181 4.44 -11.06 3.76
N LEU A 182 3.59 -10.32 4.49
CA LEU A 182 2.41 -10.83 5.19
C LEU A 182 1.24 -11.13 4.26
N THR A 183 0.91 -10.22 3.35
CA THR A 183 -0.31 -10.32 2.53
C THR A 183 -0.07 -11.00 1.18
N GLY A 184 1.15 -10.86 0.65
CA GLY A 184 1.51 -11.15 -0.73
C GLY A 184 0.88 -10.18 -1.74
N THR A 185 1.46 -10.15 -2.93
CA THR A 185 0.91 -9.52 -4.14
C THR A 185 0.62 -10.60 -5.14
N GLU A 186 -0.56 -10.51 -5.74
CA GLU A 186 -1.00 -11.37 -6.82
C GLU A 186 -1.24 -10.58 -8.10
N ALA A 187 -1.55 -9.28 -7.99
CA ALA A 187 -1.90 -8.47 -9.15
C ALA A 187 -1.46 -7.00 -9.09
N PHE A 188 -1.21 -6.45 -10.27
CA PHE A 188 -1.02 -5.02 -10.50
C PHE A 188 -2.13 -4.47 -11.39
N LEU A 189 -2.77 -3.39 -10.95
CA LEU A 189 -3.81 -2.66 -11.67
C LEU A 189 -3.19 -1.33 -12.10
N ILE A 190 -2.97 -1.17 -13.39
CA ILE A 190 -2.07 -0.16 -13.92
C ILE A 190 -2.91 0.83 -14.71
N ASP A 191 -2.86 2.11 -14.35
CA ASP A 191 -3.44 3.16 -15.18
C ASP A 191 -2.67 3.29 -16.51
N LEU A 192 -3.25 3.98 -17.48
CA LEU A 192 -2.70 4.12 -18.82
C LEU A 192 -2.01 5.47 -19.00
N ASP A 193 -2.74 6.56 -18.81
CA ASP A 193 -2.33 7.90 -19.21
C ASP A 193 -1.54 8.54 -18.07
N GLY A 194 -0.31 8.94 -18.34
CA GLY A 194 0.63 9.40 -17.33
C GLY A 194 1.33 8.26 -16.58
N VAL A 195 0.91 7.00 -16.75
CA VAL A 195 1.60 5.82 -16.20
C VAL A 195 2.29 5.02 -17.29
N ILE A 196 1.56 4.42 -18.24
CA ILE A 196 2.19 3.63 -19.31
C ILE A 196 2.60 4.53 -20.47
N ILE A 197 1.80 5.55 -20.80
CA ILE A 197 2.03 6.47 -21.93
C ILE A 197 1.90 7.93 -21.50
N ASP A 198 2.57 8.83 -22.22
CA ASP A 198 2.20 10.26 -22.22
C ASP A 198 1.45 10.57 -23.52
N SER A 199 0.15 10.80 -23.41
CA SER A 199 -0.74 11.08 -24.54
C SER A 199 -1.20 12.54 -24.61
N SER A 200 -0.75 13.38 -23.67
CA SER A 200 -1.28 14.73 -23.43
C SER A 200 -1.21 15.65 -24.65
N GLU A 201 -0.10 15.57 -25.41
CA GLU A 201 0.09 16.35 -26.63
C GLU A 201 -0.93 15.98 -27.72
N PHE A 202 -1.23 14.68 -27.90
CA PHE A 202 -2.20 14.22 -28.90
C PHE A 202 -3.63 14.61 -28.51
N HIS A 203 -3.96 14.62 -27.21
CA HIS A 203 -5.22 15.17 -26.71
C HIS A 203 -5.33 16.67 -27.00
N LYS A 204 -4.27 17.45 -26.78
CA LYS A 204 -4.25 18.89 -27.08
C LYS A 204 -4.51 19.15 -28.58
N LEU A 205 -3.76 18.47 -29.45
CA LEU A 205 -3.84 18.66 -30.89
C LEU A 205 -5.21 18.24 -31.46
N SER A 206 -5.78 17.14 -30.96
CA SER A 206 -7.11 16.68 -31.38
C SER A 206 -8.22 17.64 -30.97
N TRP A 207 -8.15 18.25 -29.77
CA TRP A 207 -9.06 19.32 -29.37
C TRP A 207 -8.93 20.55 -30.27
N PHE A 208 -7.70 20.96 -30.60
CA PHE A 208 -7.48 22.10 -31.49
C PHE A 208 -8.10 21.87 -32.87
N GLU A 209 -7.93 20.66 -33.42
CA GLU A 209 -8.47 20.32 -34.73
C GLU A 209 -10.00 20.24 -34.71
N VAL A 210 -10.60 19.55 -33.74
CA VAL A 210 -12.06 19.37 -33.67
C VAL A 210 -12.79 20.70 -33.44
N MET A 211 -12.23 21.60 -32.63
CA MET A 211 -12.78 22.93 -32.38
C MET A 211 -12.61 23.85 -33.60
N LYS A 212 -11.45 23.81 -34.26
CA LYS A 212 -11.19 24.57 -35.48
C LYS A 212 -12.18 24.22 -36.60
N LYS A 213 -12.51 22.93 -36.78
CA LYS A 213 -13.54 22.49 -37.76
C LYS A 213 -14.91 23.09 -37.51
N ARG A 214 -15.18 23.56 -36.29
CA ARG A 214 -16.46 24.16 -35.87
C ARG A 214 -16.39 25.69 -35.77
N GLY A 215 -15.27 26.29 -36.16
CA GLY A 215 -15.06 27.74 -36.04
C GLY A 215 -14.96 28.23 -34.59
N VAL A 216 -14.73 27.33 -33.64
CA VAL A 216 -14.59 27.65 -32.21
C VAL A 216 -13.13 27.94 -31.91
N LYS A 217 -12.86 29.08 -31.29
CA LYS A 217 -11.52 29.41 -30.80
C LYS A 217 -11.28 28.64 -29.50
N PHE A 218 -10.22 27.84 -29.48
CA PHE A 218 -9.78 27.07 -28.33
C PHE A 218 -8.25 27.19 -28.22
N THR A 219 -7.75 27.76 -27.12
CA THR A 219 -6.32 28.09 -26.94
C THR A 219 -5.59 27.07 -26.06
N GLU A 220 -4.28 27.25 -25.89
CA GLU A 220 -3.50 26.44 -24.94
C GLU A 220 -3.94 26.66 -23.48
N GLU A 221 -4.34 27.89 -23.13
CA GLU A 221 -4.90 28.20 -21.82
C GLU A 221 -6.23 27.47 -21.60
N ASP A 222 -7.10 27.43 -22.61
CA ASP A 222 -8.36 26.68 -22.57
C ASP A 222 -8.11 25.18 -22.33
N PHE A 223 -7.12 24.61 -23.02
CA PHE A 223 -6.72 23.21 -22.81
C PHE A 223 -6.23 22.96 -21.39
N LYS A 224 -5.37 23.86 -20.87
CA LYS A 224 -4.86 23.74 -19.49
C LYS A 224 -5.98 23.85 -18.46
N GLU A 225 -6.92 24.77 -18.65
CA GLU A 225 -8.06 24.98 -17.74
C GLU A 225 -9.04 23.80 -17.76
N THR A 226 -9.15 23.10 -18.89
CA THR A 226 -10.04 21.95 -19.06
C THR A 226 -9.35 20.60 -18.91
N PHE A 227 -8.06 20.59 -18.57
CA PHE A 227 -7.30 19.36 -18.40
C PHE A 227 -7.93 18.47 -17.32
N GLY A 228 -8.20 17.20 -17.66
CA GLY A 228 -8.88 16.24 -16.79
C GLY A 228 -10.41 16.30 -16.79
N MET A 229 -11.04 17.23 -17.49
CA MET A 229 -12.49 17.22 -17.71
C MET A 229 -12.92 16.15 -18.74
N THR A 230 -14.16 15.68 -18.64
CA THR A 230 -14.74 14.80 -19.65
C THR A 230 -14.98 15.54 -20.97
N ASN A 231 -14.96 14.83 -22.09
CA ASN A 231 -15.24 15.42 -23.40
C ASN A 231 -16.58 16.18 -23.41
N GLU A 232 -17.62 15.64 -22.77
CA GLU A 232 -18.92 16.28 -22.64
C GLU A 232 -18.83 17.66 -21.97
N LEU A 233 -18.11 17.78 -20.85
CA LEU A 233 -17.99 19.05 -20.13
C LEU A 233 -17.22 20.09 -20.96
N ILE A 234 -16.17 19.67 -21.66
CA ILE A 234 -15.40 20.54 -22.55
C ILE A 234 -16.30 21.02 -23.70
N ILE A 235 -17.01 20.10 -24.36
CA ILE A 235 -17.90 20.45 -25.47
C ILE A 235 -19.01 21.39 -25.00
N LYS A 236 -19.67 21.12 -23.86
CA LYS A 236 -20.70 22.01 -23.29
C LYS A 236 -20.15 23.40 -22.92
N LYS A 237 -18.89 23.50 -22.50
CA LYS A 237 -18.26 24.79 -22.18
C LYS A 237 -18.04 25.66 -23.43
N PHE A 238 -17.59 25.07 -24.52
CA PHE A 238 -17.22 25.82 -25.74
C PHE A 238 -18.31 25.84 -26.81
N ILE A 239 -19.28 24.92 -26.74
CA ILE A 239 -20.42 24.78 -27.63
C ILE A 239 -21.67 24.54 -26.77
N PRO A 240 -22.14 25.57 -26.02
CA PRO A 240 -23.18 25.42 -25.00
C PRO A 240 -24.54 24.97 -25.54
N ASN A 241 -24.78 25.17 -26.84
CA ASN A 241 -26.03 24.78 -27.50
C ASN A 241 -25.97 23.39 -28.16
N ALA A 242 -24.86 22.64 -27.98
CA ALA A 242 -24.75 21.30 -28.54
C ALA A 242 -25.76 20.36 -27.91
N THR A 243 -26.53 19.67 -28.75
CA THR A 243 -27.40 18.56 -28.37
C THR A 243 -26.59 17.35 -27.92
N GLU A 244 -27.20 16.39 -27.22
CA GLU A 244 -26.52 15.15 -26.79
C GLU A 244 -25.93 14.37 -27.97
N ASP A 245 -26.67 14.29 -29.08
CA ASP A 245 -26.20 13.66 -30.31
C ASP A 245 -24.99 14.38 -30.94
N GLU A 246 -24.99 15.72 -30.89
CA GLU A 246 -23.84 16.51 -31.34
C GLU A 246 -22.64 16.29 -30.42
N ILE A 247 -22.82 16.35 -29.10
CA ILE A 247 -21.75 16.09 -28.14
C ILE A 247 -21.11 14.73 -28.40
N LYS A 248 -21.92 13.69 -28.60
CA LYS A 248 -21.42 12.36 -28.93
C LYS A 248 -20.61 12.35 -30.23
N LYS A 249 -21.13 12.93 -31.31
CA LYS A 249 -20.42 13.00 -32.60
C LYS A 249 -19.10 13.77 -32.51
N ILE A 250 -19.08 14.87 -31.74
CA ILE A 250 -17.89 15.69 -31.54
C ILE A 250 -16.84 14.91 -30.74
N SER A 251 -17.26 14.22 -29.69
CA SER A 251 -16.41 13.34 -28.90
C SER A 251 -15.80 12.23 -29.77
N ASP A 252 -16.64 11.52 -30.53
CA ASP A 252 -16.19 10.41 -31.40
C ASP A 252 -15.19 10.91 -32.47
N GLU A 253 -15.45 12.06 -33.11
CA GLU A 253 -14.54 12.68 -34.07
C GLU A 253 -13.21 13.08 -33.43
N LYS A 254 -13.25 13.69 -32.23
CA LYS A 254 -12.04 14.06 -31.48
C LYS A 254 -11.18 12.84 -31.19
N GLU A 255 -11.78 11.71 -30.79
CA GLU A 255 -11.04 10.49 -30.52
C GLU A 255 -10.47 9.83 -31.78
N GLU A 256 -11.15 9.94 -32.92
CA GLU A 256 -10.60 9.51 -34.20
C GLU A 256 -9.38 10.34 -34.62
N ILE A 257 -9.46 11.66 -34.50
CA ILE A 257 -8.34 12.57 -34.76
C ILE A 257 -7.17 12.24 -33.83
N TYR A 258 -7.43 12.01 -32.54
CA TYR A 258 -6.43 11.59 -31.57
C TYR A 258 -5.68 10.34 -32.05
N ARG A 259 -6.39 9.26 -32.40
CA ARG A 259 -5.77 8.02 -32.87
C ARG A 259 -4.94 8.22 -34.13
N ASN A 260 -5.39 9.06 -35.06
CA ASN A 260 -4.66 9.38 -36.28
C ASN A 260 -3.38 10.18 -36.01
N LEU A 261 -3.41 11.13 -35.08
CA LEU A 261 -2.24 11.93 -34.70
C LEU A 261 -1.21 11.10 -33.93
N ALA A 262 -1.67 10.17 -33.08
CA ALA A 262 -0.84 9.34 -32.22
C ALA A 262 -0.16 8.18 -32.96
N ARG A 263 -0.73 7.71 -34.08
CA ARG A 263 -0.21 6.59 -34.87
C ARG A 263 1.25 6.81 -35.28
N GLY A 264 2.12 5.84 -34.97
CA GLY A 264 3.56 5.87 -35.21
C GLY A 264 4.34 6.86 -34.34
N LYS A 265 3.69 7.54 -33.39
CA LYS A 265 4.30 8.63 -32.59
C LYS A 265 4.13 8.47 -31.09
N ILE A 266 3.06 7.81 -30.63
CA ILE A 266 2.86 7.50 -29.22
C ILE A 266 3.99 6.59 -28.72
N LYS A 267 4.49 6.86 -27.51
CA LYS A 267 5.58 6.11 -26.91
C LYS A 267 5.23 5.76 -25.47
N PRO A 268 5.72 4.62 -24.96
CA PRO A 268 5.65 4.34 -23.55
C PRO A 268 6.49 5.35 -22.77
N ILE A 269 6.07 5.64 -21.55
CA ILE A 269 6.92 6.34 -20.57
C ILE A 269 8.16 5.49 -20.30
N GLU A 270 9.30 6.14 -20.10
CA GLU A 270 10.57 5.48 -19.86
C GLU A 270 10.49 4.50 -18.68
N GLY A 271 10.83 3.23 -18.90
CA GLY A 271 10.78 2.17 -17.89
C GLY A 271 9.44 1.45 -17.76
N ALA A 272 8.36 1.93 -18.40
CA ALA A 272 7.03 1.31 -18.28
C ALA A 272 6.99 -0.10 -18.90
N ASN A 273 7.55 -0.28 -20.10
CA ASN A 273 7.58 -1.59 -20.75
C ASN A 273 8.43 -2.61 -19.97
N GLU A 274 9.59 -2.19 -19.46
CA GLU A 274 10.46 -3.02 -18.65
C GLU A 274 9.79 -3.46 -17.35
N LEU A 275 8.95 -2.60 -16.76
CA LEU A 275 8.16 -2.94 -15.59
C LEU A 275 7.04 -3.94 -15.92
N LEU A 276 6.32 -3.74 -17.01
CA LEU A 276 5.29 -4.70 -17.47
C LEU A 276 5.90 -6.07 -17.76
N GLU A 277 7.05 -6.10 -18.43
CA GLU A 277 7.80 -7.34 -18.67
C GLU A 277 8.27 -7.99 -17.37
N PHE A 278 8.76 -7.20 -16.41
CA PHE A 278 9.14 -7.69 -15.09
C PHE A 278 7.96 -8.37 -14.39
N PHE A 279 6.80 -7.71 -14.31
CA PHE A 279 5.62 -8.28 -13.67
C PHE A 279 5.14 -9.55 -14.36
N TRP A 280 5.09 -9.52 -15.68
CA TRP A 280 4.70 -10.67 -16.50
C TRP A 280 5.64 -11.86 -16.29
N SER A 281 6.96 -11.62 -16.29
CA SER A 281 7.97 -12.67 -16.10
C SER A 281 7.93 -13.31 -14.70
N LYS A 282 7.49 -12.56 -13.69
CA LYS A 282 7.31 -13.04 -12.31
C LYS A 282 5.93 -13.68 -12.10
N GLY A 283 5.07 -13.71 -13.12
CA GLY A 283 3.77 -14.38 -13.08
C GLY A 283 2.67 -13.62 -12.32
N PHE A 284 2.84 -12.31 -12.13
CA PHE A 284 1.77 -11.49 -11.57
C PHE A 284 0.64 -11.33 -12.58
N LYS A 285 -0.59 -11.30 -12.08
CA LYS A 285 -1.72 -10.91 -12.91
C LYS A 285 -1.69 -9.40 -13.13
N MET A 286 -2.12 -8.95 -14.30
CA MET A 286 -2.16 -7.53 -14.61
C MET A 286 -3.51 -7.12 -15.18
N ALA A 287 -4.00 -5.97 -14.72
CA ALA A 287 -5.13 -5.29 -15.33
C ALA A 287 -4.73 -3.89 -15.80
N LEU A 288 -5.09 -3.54 -17.03
CA LEU A 288 -5.07 -2.15 -17.50
C LEU A 288 -6.39 -1.49 -17.09
N VAL A 289 -6.33 -0.38 -16.35
CA VAL A 289 -7.53 0.27 -15.80
C VAL A 289 -7.48 1.77 -16.08
N SER A 290 -8.27 2.23 -17.06
CA SER A 290 -8.26 3.63 -17.48
C SER A 290 -9.68 4.17 -17.71
N SER A 291 -9.83 5.49 -17.58
CA SER A 291 -11.05 6.22 -17.99
C SER A 291 -11.12 6.43 -19.52
N THR A 292 -10.09 6.02 -20.25
CA THR A 292 -9.97 6.16 -21.70
C THR A 292 -10.98 5.25 -22.44
N PRO A 293 -11.59 5.72 -23.55
CA PRO A 293 -12.48 4.89 -24.35
C PRO A 293 -11.81 3.60 -24.85
N LYS A 294 -12.60 2.53 -24.98
CA LYS A 294 -12.09 1.22 -25.37
C LYS A 294 -11.31 1.26 -26.68
N GLU A 295 -11.78 1.99 -27.68
CA GLU A 295 -11.16 2.08 -29.00
C GLU A 295 -9.76 2.70 -28.95
N ASN A 296 -9.54 3.63 -28.01
CA ASN A 296 -8.22 4.23 -27.81
C ASN A 296 -7.29 3.26 -27.07
N ILE A 297 -7.80 2.54 -26.06
CA ILE A 297 -7.02 1.50 -25.37
C ILE A 297 -6.58 0.41 -26.36
N ASP A 298 -7.51 -0.06 -27.20
CA ASP A 298 -7.23 -1.09 -28.20
C ASP A 298 -6.16 -0.60 -29.19
N PHE A 299 -6.31 0.64 -29.70
CA PHE A 299 -5.30 1.27 -30.56
C PHE A 299 -3.92 1.35 -29.89
N ILE A 300 -3.82 1.83 -28.66
CA ILE A 300 -2.54 1.94 -27.94
C ILE A 300 -1.95 0.55 -27.67
N SER A 301 -2.79 -0.41 -27.29
CA SER A 301 -2.37 -1.77 -27.00
C SER A 301 -1.74 -2.45 -28.21
N ASP A 302 -2.31 -2.22 -29.40
CA ASP A 302 -1.79 -2.71 -30.67
C ASP A 302 -0.52 -1.96 -31.09
N GLU A 303 -0.54 -0.63 -31.03
CA GLU A 303 0.56 0.24 -31.46
C GLU A 303 1.84 -0.02 -30.64
N LEU A 304 1.70 -0.27 -29.33
CA LEU A 304 2.82 -0.50 -28.42
C LEU A 304 3.07 -1.99 -28.11
N GLY A 305 2.19 -2.89 -28.55
CA GLY A 305 2.30 -4.33 -28.29
C GLY A 305 2.20 -4.70 -26.80
N ILE A 306 1.54 -3.87 -25.98
CA ILE A 306 1.42 -4.05 -24.53
C ILE A 306 0.22 -4.91 -24.13
N GLY A 307 -0.75 -5.13 -25.03
CA GLY A 307 -1.97 -5.89 -24.73
C GLY A 307 -1.70 -7.31 -24.23
N LYS A 308 -0.59 -7.92 -24.68
CA LYS A 308 -0.14 -9.27 -24.27
C LYS A 308 0.17 -9.41 -22.78
N PHE A 309 0.41 -8.30 -22.08
CA PHE A 309 0.75 -8.32 -20.66
C PHE A 309 -0.49 -8.37 -19.76
N PHE A 310 -1.64 -7.91 -20.24
CA PHE A 310 -2.81 -7.72 -19.39
C PHE A 310 -3.79 -8.89 -19.50
N ASP A 311 -4.14 -9.48 -18.36
CA ASP A 311 -5.21 -10.48 -18.24
C ASP A 311 -6.59 -9.83 -18.37
N VAL A 312 -6.71 -8.57 -17.93
CA VAL A 312 -7.96 -7.82 -17.87
C VAL A 312 -7.73 -6.40 -18.36
N VAL A 313 -8.71 -5.87 -19.08
CA VAL A 313 -8.79 -4.45 -19.43
C VAL A 313 -10.11 -3.90 -18.91
N ILE A 314 -10.04 -2.76 -18.22
CA ILE A 314 -11.18 -1.94 -17.81
C ILE A 314 -11.01 -0.57 -18.48
N SER A 315 -11.95 -0.24 -19.35
CA SER A 315 -12.02 1.04 -20.05
C SER A 315 -13.01 2.00 -19.40
N GLY A 316 -13.01 3.26 -19.82
CA GLY A 316 -14.05 4.23 -19.43
C GLY A 316 -15.46 3.79 -19.83
N SER A 317 -15.57 2.94 -20.87
CA SER A 317 -16.83 2.36 -21.32
C SER A 317 -17.36 1.24 -20.40
N ASP A 318 -16.50 0.67 -19.55
CA ASP A 318 -16.85 -0.40 -18.63
C ASP A 318 -17.41 0.11 -17.29
N ILE A 319 -17.42 1.43 -17.04
CA ILE A 319 -17.75 2.03 -15.74
C ILE A 319 -18.86 3.06 -15.82
N SER A 320 -19.65 3.16 -14.75
CA SER A 320 -20.70 4.18 -14.60
C SER A 320 -20.20 5.44 -13.89
N LYS A 321 -19.16 5.31 -13.07
CA LYS A 321 -18.55 6.39 -12.30
C LYS A 321 -17.03 6.39 -12.49
N GLY A 322 -16.49 7.56 -12.83
CA GLY A 322 -15.04 7.77 -12.93
C GLY A 322 -14.37 7.88 -11.56
N LYS A 323 -13.03 7.78 -11.55
CA LYS A 323 -12.17 8.08 -10.39
C LYS A 323 -12.54 9.47 -9.82
N PRO A 324 -12.68 9.66 -8.49
CA PRO A 324 -12.17 8.82 -7.40
C PRO A 324 -13.14 7.73 -6.91
N ASP A 325 -14.21 7.43 -7.65
CA ASP A 325 -15.03 6.24 -7.34
C ASP A 325 -14.22 4.95 -7.60
N PRO A 326 -14.28 3.94 -6.71
CA PRO A 326 -13.50 2.72 -6.84
C PRO A 326 -13.99 1.73 -7.91
N GLU A 327 -15.12 2.00 -8.59
CA GLU A 327 -15.77 1.07 -9.52
C GLU A 327 -14.81 0.40 -10.52
N CYS A 328 -13.91 1.19 -11.13
CA CYS A 328 -12.95 0.69 -12.12
C CYS A 328 -12.01 -0.39 -11.56
N TYR A 329 -11.45 -0.15 -10.37
CA TYR A 329 -10.54 -1.09 -9.71
C TYR A 329 -11.28 -2.30 -9.13
N ILE A 330 -12.48 -2.11 -8.55
CA ILE A 330 -13.30 -3.23 -8.07
C ILE A 330 -13.60 -4.20 -9.22
N LYS A 331 -14.03 -3.69 -10.37
CA LYS A 331 -14.31 -4.52 -11.56
C LYS A 331 -13.07 -5.27 -12.04
N ALA A 332 -11.90 -4.63 -12.06
CA ALA A 332 -10.64 -5.29 -12.40
C ALA A 332 -10.32 -6.44 -11.43
N ILE A 333 -10.39 -6.19 -10.12
CA ILE A 333 -10.14 -7.19 -9.06
C ILE A 333 -11.06 -8.40 -9.21
N GLU A 334 -12.36 -8.16 -9.44
CA GLU A 334 -13.36 -9.21 -9.63
C GLU A 334 -13.07 -10.06 -10.87
N LYS A 335 -12.76 -9.42 -12.01
CA LYS A 335 -12.40 -10.13 -13.25
C LYS A 335 -11.10 -10.94 -13.09
N LEU A 336 -10.12 -10.40 -12.37
CA LEU A 336 -8.86 -11.08 -12.06
C LEU A 336 -9.00 -12.21 -11.03
N LYS A 337 -10.11 -12.24 -10.27
CA LYS A 337 -10.39 -13.21 -9.19
C LYS A 337 -9.28 -13.21 -8.13
N VAL A 338 -8.89 -12.03 -7.69
CA VAL A 338 -7.89 -11.81 -6.64
C VAL A 338 -8.52 -11.04 -5.47
N LYS A 339 -7.84 -11.01 -4.32
CA LYS A 339 -8.29 -10.18 -3.19
C LYS A 339 -7.76 -8.74 -3.38
N PRO A 340 -8.54 -7.69 -3.05
CA PRO A 340 -8.05 -6.31 -3.08
C PRO A 340 -6.75 -6.10 -2.31
N SER A 341 -6.59 -6.80 -1.19
CA SER A 341 -5.40 -6.76 -0.34
C SER A 341 -4.11 -7.29 -0.96
N LYS A 342 -4.23 -8.03 -2.06
CA LYS A 342 -3.12 -8.58 -2.84
C LYS A 342 -2.90 -7.83 -4.16
N CYS A 343 -3.49 -6.65 -4.25
CA CYS A 343 -3.44 -5.81 -5.43
C CYS A 343 -2.70 -4.51 -5.15
N TYR A 344 -1.83 -4.12 -6.08
CA TYR A 344 -1.30 -2.76 -6.14
C TYR A 344 -1.91 -2.03 -7.32
N VAL A 345 -2.43 -0.83 -7.07
CA VAL A 345 -2.77 0.15 -8.10
C VAL A 345 -1.53 0.99 -8.39
N ILE A 346 -1.18 1.15 -9.66
CA ILE A 346 -0.10 2.06 -10.10
C ILE A 346 -0.74 3.25 -10.79
N GLU A 347 -0.50 4.44 -10.26
CA GLU A 347 -1.22 5.67 -10.60
C GLU A 347 -0.33 6.90 -10.52
N ASP A 348 -0.63 7.91 -11.34
CA ASP A 348 0.04 9.21 -11.35
C ASP A 348 -0.88 10.34 -10.85
N SER A 349 -2.16 10.06 -10.59
CA SER A 349 -3.17 11.06 -10.23
C SER A 349 -3.74 10.86 -8.82
N GLN A 350 -4.04 11.96 -8.12
CA GLN A 350 -4.61 11.89 -6.76
C GLN A 350 -5.99 11.20 -6.75
N HIS A 351 -6.83 11.49 -7.75
CA HIS A 351 -8.13 10.84 -7.89
C HIS A 351 -8.00 9.32 -8.09
N GLY A 352 -6.98 8.89 -8.83
CA GLY A 352 -6.67 7.48 -9.01
C GLY A 352 -6.18 6.80 -7.74
N ILE A 353 -5.28 7.45 -7.00
CA ILE A 353 -4.85 6.95 -5.69
C ILE A 353 -6.04 6.79 -4.74
N GLU A 354 -6.92 7.79 -4.66
CA GLU A 354 -8.14 7.70 -3.84
C GLU A 354 -9.07 6.56 -4.26
N ALA A 355 -9.28 6.37 -5.56
CA ALA A 355 -10.08 5.26 -6.08
C ALA A 355 -9.48 3.90 -5.68
N GLY A 356 -8.17 3.72 -5.82
CA GLY A 356 -7.48 2.48 -5.41
C GLY A 356 -7.62 2.21 -3.92
N LYS A 357 -7.42 3.23 -3.08
CA LYS A 357 -7.60 3.11 -1.61
C LYS A 357 -9.02 2.73 -1.24
N ARG A 358 -10.02 3.34 -1.87
CA ARG A 358 -11.44 3.02 -1.65
C ARG A 358 -11.80 1.63 -2.14
N ALA A 359 -11.11 1.10 -3.14
CA ALA A 359 -11.23 -0.28 -3.60
C ALA A 359 -10.57 -1.30 -2.63
N GLY A 360 -9.87 -0.82 -1.58
CA GLY A 360 -9.19 -1.68 -0.61
C GLY A 360 -7.84 -2.21 -1.10
N THR A 361 -7.27 -1.62 -2.16
CA THR A 361 -5.96 -1.99 -2.68
C THR A 361 -4.84 -1.24 -1.98
N LYS A 362 -3.60 -1.65 -2.27
CA LYS A 362 -2.42 -0.82 -2.07
C LYS A 362 -2.23 0.10 -3.27
N CYS A 363 -1.59 1.24 -3.10
CA CYS A 363 -1.36 2.21 -4.18
C CYS A 363 0.12 2.61 -4.27
N ILE A 364 0.64 2.59 -5.49
CA ILE A 364 1.96 3.07 -5.88
C ILE A 364 1.72 4.36 -6.69
N GLY A 365 2.14 5.49 -6.12
CA GLY A 365 2.12 6.77 -6.81
C GLY A 365 3.40 6.97 -7.60
N VAL A 366 3.30 7.25 -8.89
CA VAL A 366 4.44 7.56 -9.77
C VAL A 366 4.38 9.04 -10.15
N LEU A 367 5.48 9.78 -9.94
CA LEU A 367 5.51 11.24 -10.11
C LEU A 367 5.85 11.69 -11.55
N THR A 368 5.43 10.89 -12.53
CA THR A 368 5.62 11.14 -13.98
C THR A 368 4.92 12.41 -14.44
N THR A 369 3.67 12.63 -14.01
CA THR A 369 2.85 13.79 -14.43
C THR A 369 2.60 14.77 -13.28
N HIS A 370 2.26 14.26 -12.10
CA HIS A 370 1.95 15.08 -10.93
C HIS A 370 3.02 14.91 -9.84
N LYS A 371 3.46 16.03 -9.26
CA LYS A 371 4.54 16.04 -8.25
C LYS A 371 4.06 15.84 -6.81
N ASP A 372 2.78 16.07 -6.55
CA ASP A 372 2.19 16.01 -5.22
C ASP A 372 1.09 14.95 -5.18
N LEU A 373 1.49 13.72 -4.85
CA LEU A 373 0.60 12.63 -4.48
C LEU A 373 0.65 12.39 -2.98
N TYR A 374 -0.52 12.20 -2.37
CA TYR A 374 -0.67 11.86 -0.96
C TYR A 374 -1.50 10.60 -0.77
N ASP A 375 -1.39 10.01 0.41
CA ASP A 375 -2.01 8.72 0.75
C ASP A 375 -1.59 7.59 -0.19
N THR A 376 -0.33 7.54 -0.62
CA THR A 376 0.23 6.39 -1.33
C THR A 376 0.81 5.37 -0.34
N ASP A 377 0.85 4.07 -0.69
CA ASP A 377 1.64 3.09 0.08
C ASP A 377 3.11 3.12 -0.34
N ILE A 378 3.37 3.36 -1.63
CA ILE A 378 4.71 3.58 -2.21
C ILE A 378 4.64 4.84 -3.06
N LYS A 379 5.66 5.70 -3.00
CA LYS A 379 5.80 6.85 -3.89
C LYS A 379 7.17 6.81 -4.55
N VAL A 380 7.22 6.97 -5.86
CA VAL A 380 8.45 6.87 -6.66
C VAL A 380 8.49 7.98 -7.71
N GLU A 381 9.68 8.45 -8.02
CA GLU A 381 9.90 9.47 -9.05
C GLU A 381 9.74 8.89 -10.47
N ASN A 382 10.08 7.61 -10.66
CA ASN A 382 10.04 6.93 -11.96
C ASN A 382 9.95 5.40 -11.82
N PHE A 383 9.83 4.72 -12.97
CA PHE A 383 9.68 3.26 -13.01
C PHE A 383 10.96 2.49 -12.70
N GLN A 384 12.15 3.07 -12.89
CA GLN A 384 13.40 2.44 -12.48
C GLN A 384 13.49 2.33 -10.96
N GLU A 385 13.15 3.39 -10.24
CA GLU A 385 13.05 3.37 -8.77
C GLU A 385 11.99 2.35 -8.33
N LEU A 386 10.83 2.34 -8.98
CA LEU A 386 9.78 1.36 -8.68
C LEU A 386 10.28 -0.08 -8.82
N LYS A 387 10.91 -0.40 -9.95
CA LYS A 387 11.43 -1.73 -10.21
C LYS A 387 12.45 -2.13 -9.15
N SER A 388 13.37 -1.25 -8.78
CA SER A 388 14.36 -1.52 -7.73
C SER A 388 13.70 -1.83 -6.37
N ILE A 389 12.67 -1.07 -5.98
CA ILE A 389 11.93 -1.31 -4.74
C ILE A 389 11.18 -2.65 -4.81
N LEU A 390 10.53 -2.94 -5.94
CA LEU A 390 9.77 -4.18 -6.09
C LEU A 390 10.67 -5.41 -6.18
N GLU A 391 11.85 -5.31 -6.77
CA GLU A 391 12.87 -6.37 -6.69
C GLU A 391 13.27 -6.64 -5.23
N GLU A 392 13.49 -5.60 -4.42
CA GLU A 392 13.83 -5.78 -3.01
C GLU A 392 12.68 -6.32 -2.14
N VAL A 393 11.44 -5.94 -2.48
CA VAL A 393 10.26 -6.27 -1.68
C VAL A 393 9.67 -7.63 -2.06
N LEU A 394 9.68 -7.98 -3.34
CA LEU A 394 9.00 -9.17 -3.87
C LEU A 394 9.92 -10.40 -4.00
N GLU A 395 11.25 -10.23 -4.06
CA GLU A 395 12.23 -11.31 -3.86
C GLU A 395 12.37 -11.66 -2.38
#